data_AF-A0AAD5VPV8-F1
#
_entry.id   AF-A0AAD5VPV8-F1
#
_cell.length_a   1.000
_cell.length_b   1.000
_cell.length_c   1.000
_cell.angle_alpha   90.00
_cell.angle_beta   90.00
_cell.angle_gamma   90.00
#
_symmetry.space_group_name_H-M   'P 1'
#
loop_
_entity.id
_entity.type
_entity.pdbx_description
1 polymer ?
#
loop_
_entity_poly.entity_id
_entity_poly.type
_entity_poly.pdbx_seq_one_letter_code
_entity_poly.pdbx_strand_id
1 'polypeptide(L)'
;MKNHPIIGAALSGSIAGGAQALVAAPAENVRLAIEGGASGHSWLQAWRSIMHRDPGYQKESHTNQLHDVRELRKWMREVGEMAGRGWHGWGWGCAKDVCAFSAFFAIFEVTRRAGQAAKSHSEDLIAYLDRSESRFISVSQQLPRILNSIILVSGGVLAGLAYEILCRPWDKARRLIHLANIESQPPQLLKPIYQTLRSEGPISFFLDPNYEPIANTGFRSKVIRVARTLGRVGPWGMGFLVWEMYAPGLS
;
A
#
# COMPACT_ATOMS: atom_id res chain seq x y z
N MET A 1 23.68 21.47 -8.58
CA MET A 1 23.03 20.17 -8.85
C MET A 1 21.65 20.47 -9.42
N LYS A 2 21.41 20.20 -10.71
CA LYS A 2 20.07 20.34 -11.29
C LYS A 2 19.22 19.24 -10.66
N ASN A 3 18.43 19.58 -9.65
CA ASN A 3 17.66 18.64 -8.84
C ASN A 3 16.74 17.84 -9.77
N HIS A 4 17.03 16.55 -9.97
CA HIS A 4 16.14 15.66 -10.71
C HIS A 4 14.90 15.41 -9.83
N PRO A 5 13.75 15.98 -10.20
CA PRO A 5 12.56 15.99 -9.34
C PRO A 5 11.98 14.59 -9.15
N ILE A 6 12.18 13.70 -10.12
CA ILE A 6 11.84 12.27 -10.00
C ILE A 6 12.65 11.62 -8.88
N ILE A 7 13.95 11.94 -8.77
CA ILE A 7 14.82 11.41 -7.70
C ILE A 7 14.38 11.98 -6.35
N GLY A 8 14.03 13.28 -6.30
CA GLY A 8 13.49 13.90 -5.08
C GLY A 8 12.18 13.24 -4.61
N ALA A 9 11.27 12.95 -5.55
CA ALA A 9 10.03 12.24 -5.25
C ALA A 9 10.30 10.80 -4.79
N ALA A 10 11.19 10.08 -5.46
CA ALA A 10 11.60 8.72 -5.10
C ALA A 10 12.20 8.66 -3.68
N LEU A 11 13.11 9.58 -3.35
CA LEU A 11 13.70 9.69 -2.01
C LEU A 11 12.64 9.99 -0.95
N SER A 12 11.73 10.93 -1.23
CA SER A 12 10.64 11.27 -0.31
C SER A 12 9.72 10.08 -0.07
N GLY A 13 9.36 9.35 -1.14
CA GLY A 13 8.59 8.11 -1.05
C GLY A 13 9.32 7.05 -0.24
N SER A 14 10.63 6.90 -0.43
CA SER A 14 11.46 5.96 0.33
C SER A 14 11.44 6.25 1.84
N ILE A 15 11.56 7.52 2.22
CA ILE A 15 11.53 7.96 3.62
C ILE A 15 10.13 7.75 4.21
N ALA A 16 9.08 8.12 3.47
CA ALA A 16 7.70 7.92 3.88
C ALA A 16 7.38 6.43 4.09
N GLY A 17 7.83 5.56 3.17
CA GLY A 17 7.68 4.11 3.28
C GLY A 17 8.40 3.54 4.50
N GLY A 18 9.64 3.97 4.75
CA GLY A 18 10.39 3.56 5.93
C GLY A 18 9.73 4.02 7.25
N ALA A 19 9.25 5.27 7.29
CA ALA A 19 8.51 5.80 8.44
C ALA A 19 7.20 5.05 8.67
N GLN A 20 6.44 4.75 7.61
CA GLN A 20 5.22 3.95 7.70
C GLN A 20 5.52 2.55 8.23
N ALA A 21 6.57 1.88 7.75
CA ALA A 21 6.96 0.55 8.22
C ALA A 21 7.36 0.55 9.71
N LEU A 22 7.97 1.63 10.21
CA LEU A 22 8.27 1.80 11.63
C LEU A 22 7.00 1.92 12.48
N VAL A 23 6.04 2.73 12.05
CA VAL A 23 4.78 2.96 12.78
C VAL A 23 3.82 1.77 12.67
N ALA A 24 3.84 1.05 11.55
CA ALA A 24 2.98 -0.10 11.30
C ALA A 24 3.44 -1.37 12.00
N ALA A 25 4.74 -1.52 12.28
CA ALA A 25 5.29 -2.74 12.88
C ALA A 25 4.66 -3.13 14.24
N PRO A 26 4.42 -2.19 15.18
CA PRO A 26 3.67 -2.49 16.40
C PRO A 26 2.23 -2.98 16.12
N ALA A 27 1.54 -2.37 15.15
CA ALA A 27 0.17 -2.74 14.79
C ALA A 27 0.09 -4.11 14.11
N GLU A 28 1.05 -4.46 13.25
CA GLU A 28 1.14 -5.80 12.65
C GLU A 28 1.47 -6.87 13.68
N ASN A 29 2.34 -6.59 14.65
CA ASN A 29 2.64 -7.53 15.74
C ASN A 29 1.42 -7.76 16.64
N VAL A 30 0.65 -6.71 16.93
CA VAL A 30 -0.64 -6.82 17.63
C VAL A 30 -1.62 -7.70 16.85
N ARG A 31 -1.74 -7.48 15.54
CA ARG A 31 -2.58 -8.30 14.67
C ARG A 31 -2.17 -9.76 14.69
N LEU A 32 -0.88 -10.06 14.56
CA LEU A 32 -0.35 -11.42 14.61
C LEU A 32 -0.53 -12.07 15.98
N ALA A 33 -0.42 -11.31 17.07
CA ALA A 33 -0.66 -11.81 18.43
C ALA A 33 -2.14 -12.18 18.64
N ILE A 34 -3.07 -11.40 18.08
CA ILE A 34 -4.52 -11.67 18.13
C ILE A 34 -4.91 -12.82 17.20
N GLU A 35 -4.32 -12.89 16.00
CA GLU A 35 -4.57 -13.98 15.04
C GLU A 35 -3.90 -15.31 15.47
N GLY A 36 -2.78 -15.25 16.21
CA GLY A 36 -2.00 -16.41 16.66
C GLY A 36 -2.31 -16.91 18.07
N GLY A 37 -3.02 -16.13 18.90
CA GLY A 37 -3.40 -16.49 20.26
C GLY A 37 -4.85 -16.97 20.34
N ALA A 38 -5.06 -18.28 20.33
CA ALA A 38 -6.33 -18.98 20.58
C ALA A 38 -7.44 -18.84 19.50
N SER A 39 -7.60 -19.93 18.73
CA SER A 39 -8.87 -20.40 18.14
C SER A 39 -9.98 -19.35 17.92
N GLY A 40 -9.97 -18.72 16.75
CA GLY A 40 -11.20 -18.32 16.04
C GLY A 40 -11.78 -16.93 16.30
N HIS A 41 -11.17 -16.08 17.11
CA HIS A 41 -11.72 -14.73 17.36
C HIS A 41 -11.19 -13.71 16.33
N SER A 42 -12.07 -13.36 15.39
CA SER A 42 -11.78 -12.43 14.29
C SER A 42 -11.42 -11.03 14.79
N TRP A 43 -10.40 -10.40 14.20
CA TRP A 43 -10.00 -8.99 14.43
C TRP A 43 -11.19 -8.01 14.46
N LEU A 44 -12.20 -8.26 13.63
CA LEU A 44 -13.41 -7.46 13.56
C LEU A 44 -14.21 -7.51 14.87
N GLN A 45 -14.16 -8.62 15.61
CA GLN A 45 -14.89 -8.87 16.85
C GLN A 45 -14.22 -8.17 18.04
N ALA A 46 -12.88 -8.16 18.07
CA ALA A 46 -12.10 -7.38 19.03
C ALA A 46 -12.27 -5.86 18.80
N TRP A 47 -12.32 -5.42 17.55
CA TRP A 47 -12.59 -4.01 17.25
C TRP A 47 -14.05 -3.61 17.52
N ARG A 48 -14.99 -4.54 17.31
CA ARG A 48 -16.41 -4.33 17.60
C ARG A 48 -16.69 -4.22 19.10
N SER A 49 -15.98 -4.98 19.95
CA SER A 49 -16.10 -4.82 21.41
C SER A 49 -15.54 -3.49 21.91
N ILE A 50 -14.50 -2.96 21.26
CA ILE A 50 -13.94 -1.64 21.58
C ILE A 50 -14.88 -0.51 21.11
N MET A 51 -15.51 -0.65 19.94
CA MET A 51 -16.36 0.40 19.38
C MET A 51 -17.82 0.36 19.86
N HIS A 52 -18.36 -0.80 20.23
CA HIS A 52 -19.68 -0.91 20.86
C HIS A 52 -19.52 -0.83 22.38
N ARG A 53 -19.10 0.35 22.85
CA ARG A 53 -19.22 0.71 24.27
C ARG A 53 -20.68 1.11 24.50
N ASP A 54 -21.50 0.14 24.88
CA ASP A 54 -22.94 0.34 25.08
C ASP A 54 -23.17 1.41 26.18
N PRO A 55 -23.87 2.52 25.90
CA PRO A 55 -24.09 3.59 26.89
C PRO A 55 -25.03 3.19 28.04
N GLY A 56 -25.59 1.98 28.03
CA GLY A 56 -26.52 1.47 29.04
C GLY A 56 -25.89 0.66 30.19
N TYR A 57 -24.61 0.29 30.13
CA TYR A 57 -23.98 -0.59 31.14
C TYR A 57 -23.15 0.19 32.18
N GLN A 58 -23.75 1.21 32.80
CA GLN A 58 -23.14 1.90 33.95
C GLN A 58 -23.59 1.27 35.28
N LYS A 59 -22.97 0.14 35.66
CA LYS A 59 -22.74 -0.18 37.07
C LYS A 59 -21.70 -1.26 37.31
N GLU A 60 -20.68 -1.38 36.46
CA GLU A 60 -19.54 -2.23 36.80
C GLU A 60 -18.50 -1.47 37.63
N SER A 61 -18.12 -2.13 38.72
CA SER A 61 -17.27 -1.66 39.80
C SER A 61 -15.95 -1.05 39.30
N HIS A 62 -15.50 0.01 39.96
CA HIS A 62 -14.19 0.66 39.76
C HIS A 62 -13.00 -0.32 39.82
N THR A 63 -13.20 -1.51 40.42
CA THR A 63 -12.23 -2.62 40.42
C THR A 63 -12.09 -3.34 39.08
N ASN A 64 -13.15 -3.40 38.25
CA ASN A 64 -13.10 -4.03 36.92
C ASN A 64 -12.32 -3.15 35.92
N GLN A 65 -12.50 -1.82 35.96
CA GLN A 65 -11.68 -0.90 35.15
C GLN A 65 -10.19 -0.98 35.51
N LEU A 66 -9.86 -1.15 36.78
CA LEU A 66 -8.47 -1.35 37.21
C LEU A 66 -7.92 -2.70 36.75
N HIS A 67 -8.76 -3.72 36.59
CA HIS A 67 -8.38 -5.01 36.02
C HIS A 67 -8.15 -4.89 34.51
N ASP A 68 -9.04 -4.23 33.77
CA ASP A 68 -8.90 -3.97 32.33
C ASP A 68 -7.65 -3.16 32.00
N VAL A 69 -7.33 -2.14 32.81
CA VAL A 69 -6.11 -1.34 32.63
C VAL A 69 -4.86 -2.16 32.93
N ARG A 70 -4.92 -3.11 33.87
CA ARG A 70 -3.80 -4.02 34.17
C ARG A 70 -3.63 -5.08 33.10
N GLU A 71 -4.73 -5.62 32.57
CA GLU A 71 -4.71 -6.54 31.42
C GLU A 71 -4.21 -5.84 30.16
N LEU A 72 -4.66 -4.60 29.89
CA LEU A 72 -4.14 -3.79 28.80
C LEU A 72 -2.65 -3.50 28.98
N ARG A 73 -2.18 -3.20 30.19
CA ARG A 73 -0.76 -2.93 30.46
C ARG A 73 0.09 -4.20 30.37
N LYS A 74 -0.44 -5.34 30.81
CA LYS A 74 0.19 -6.66 30.67
C LYS A 74 0.25 -7.06 29.19
N TRP A 75 -0.83 -6.86 28.45
CA TRP A 75 -0.91 -7.02 27.01
C TRP A 75 0.05 -6.09 26.26
N MET A 76 0.14 -4.80 26.61
CA MET A 76 1.11 -3.87 26.00
C MET A 76 2.55 -4.27 26.31
N ARG A 77 2.83 -4.82 27.50
CA ARG A 77 4.15 -5.34 27.87
C ARG A 77 4.46 -6.63 27.10
N GLU A 78 3.50 -7.53 26.95
CA GLU A 78 3.62 -8.75 26.13
C GLU A 78 3.76 -8.43 24.64
N VAL A 79 3.04 -7.43 24.12
CA VAL A 79 3.19 -6.89 22.76
C VAL A 79 4.54 -6.20 22.59
N GLY A 80 5.03 -5.49 23.61
CA GLY A 80 6.36 -4.88 23.61
C GLY A 80 7.49 -5.91 23.65
N GLU A 81 7.34 -6.98 24.41
CA GLU A 81 8.29 -8.10 24.49
C GLU A 81 8.19 -9.02 23.24
N MET A 82 6.99 -9.18 22.68
CA MET A 82 6.77 -9.79 21.37
C MET A 82 7.27 -8.90 20.23
N ALA A 83 7.25 -7.58 20.37
CA ALA A 83 7.91 -6.67 19.44
C ALA A 83 9.44 -6.78 19.59
N GLY A 84 9.96 -6.92 20.82
CA GLY A 84 11.38 -7.14 21.08
C GLY A 84 11.93 -8.46 20.49
N ARG A 85 11.13 -9.54 20.46
CA ARG A 85 11.47 -10.80 19.76
C ARG A 85 11.00 -10.83 18.29
N GLY A 86 10.00 -10.04 17.93
CA GLY A 86 9.28 -10.01 16.65
C GLY A 86 9.79 -9.00 15.61
N TRP A 87 10.87 -8.28 15.89
CA TRP A 87 11.64 -7.59 14.84
C TRP A 87 12.29 -8.54 13.83
N HIS A 88 12.26 -9.86 14.08
CA HIS A 88 12.66 -10.89 13.12
C HIS A 88 11.75 -10.86 11.89
N GLY A 89 12.23 -10.23 10.82
CA GLY A 89 11.47 -10.07 9.57
C GLY A 89 11.01 -8.64 9.30
N TRP A 90 11.09 -7.74 10.28
CA TRP A 90 10.67 -6.34 10.11
C TRP A 90 11.49 -5.62 9.03
N GLY A 91 12.81 -5.88 8.98
CA GLY A 91 13.69 -5.32 7.95
C GLY A 91 13.24 -5.64 6.52
N TRP A 92 12.63 -6.81 6.29
CA TRP A 92 12.08 -7.19 4.99
C TRP A 92 10.81 -6.39 4.65
N GLY A 93 9.96 -6.11 5.64
CA GLY A 93 8.80 -5.22 5.48
C GLY A 93 9.22 -3.78 5.21
N CYS A 94 10.20 -3.27 5.96
CA CYS A 94 10.75 -1.93 5.77
C CYS A 94 11.41 -1.78 4.39
N ALA A 95 12.29 -2.72 4.00
CA ALA A 95 12.92 -2.69 2.68
C ALA A 95 11.89 -2.77 1.54
N LYS A 96 10.84 -3.59 1.71
CA LYS A 96 9.71 -3.65 0.78
C LYS A 96 9.03 -2.30 0.64
N ASP A 97 8.61 -1.69 1.74
CA ASP A 97 7.85 -0.44 1.74
C ASP A 97 8.70 0.72 1.20
N VAL A 98 9.98 0.82 1.59
CA VAL A 98 10.94 1.80 1.06
C VAL A 98 11.05 1.69 -0.47
N CYS A 99 11.26 0.48 -1.00
CA CYS A 99 11.36 0.25 -2.45
C CYS A 99 10.04 0.56 -3.17
N ALA A 100 8.93 0.08 -2.63
CA ALA A 100 7.64 0.17 -3.27
C ALA A 100 7.10 1.61 -3.27
N PHE A 101 7.24 2.35 -2.17
CA PHE A 101 6.87 3.77 -2.11
C PHE A 101 7.82 4.66 -2.92
N SER A 102 9.12 4.35 -2.97
CA SER A 102 10.06 5.05 -3.86
C SER A 102 9.62 4.99 -5.32
N ALA A 103 9.33 3.78 -5.82
CA ALA A 103 8.84 3.61 -7.19
C ALA A 103 7.46 4.24 -7.41
N PHE A 104 6.55 4.09 -6.45
CA PHE A 104 5.21 4.71 -6.51
C PHE A 104 5.31 6.22 -6.69
N PHE A 105 6.10 6.90 -5.86
CA PHE A 105 6.28 8.35 -5.93
C PHE A 105 7.04 8.79 -7.20
N ALA A 106 8.00 8.00 -7.67
CA ALA A 106 8.70 8.27 -8.92
C ALA A 106 7.76 8.22 -10.13
N ILE A 107 6.94 7.16 -10.23
CA ILE A 107 5.93 7.01 -11.30
C ILE A 107 4.92 8.15 -11.20
N PHE A 108 4.45 8.44 -9.99
CA PHE A 108 3.49 9.52 -9.77
C PHE A 108 4.02 10.88 -10.24
N GLU A 109 5.29 11.21 -9.93
CA GLU A 109 5.91 12.45 -10.38
C GLU A 109 6.07 12.51 -11.91
N VAL A 110 6.40 11.39 -12.55
CA VAL A 110 6.44 11.30 -14.02
C VAL A 110 5.05 11.53 -14.61
N THR A 111 4.02 10.86 -14.09
CA THR A 111 2.65 11.02 -14.54
C THR A 111 2.16 12.46 -14.34
N ARG A 112 2.44 13.07 -13.18
CA ARG A 112 2.06 14.45 -12.88
C ARG A 112 2.63 15.42 -13.91
N ARG A 113 3.91 15.26 -14.26
CA ARG A 113 4.58 16.06 -15.30
C ARG A 113 3.97 15.85 -16.67
N ALA A 114 3.69 14.60 -17.03
CA ALA A 114 3.03 14.28 -18.29
C ALA A 114 1.62 14.92 -18.36
N GLY A 115 0.87 14.90 -17.26
CA GLY A 115 -0.44 15.54 -17.15
C GLY A 115 -0.37 17.06 -17.33
N GLN A 116 0.60 17.70 -16.66
CA GLN A 116 0.84 19.14 -16.80
C GLN A 116 1.26 19.54 -18.23
N ALA A 117 2.17 18.76 -18.85
CA ALA A 117 2.57 18.99 -20.24
C ALA A 117 1.42 18.77 -21.23
N ALA A 118 0.61 17.73 -21.02
CA ALA A 118 -0.58 17.50 -21.84
C ALA A 118 -1.60 18.63 -21.69
N LYS A 119 -1.77 19.17 -20.48
CA LYS A 119 -2.64 20.31 -20.21
C LYS A 119 -2.13 21.57 -20.94
N SER A 120 -0.85 21.92 -20.82
CA SER A 120 -0.31 23.10 -21.49
C SER A 120 -0.41 23.00 -23.02
N HIS A 121 -0.06 21.83 -23.60
CA HIS A 121 -0.22 21.62 -25.05
C HIS A 121 -1.68 21.66 -25.51
N SER A 122 -2.61 21.23 -24.67
CA SER A 122 -4.04 21.31 -24.98
C SER A 122 -4.53 22.76 -24.94
N GLU A 123 -4.09 23.55 -23.96
CA GLU A 123 -4.43 24.98 -23.85
C GLU A 123 -3.90 25.78 -25.05
N ASP A 124 -2.66 25.53 -25.49
CA ASP A 124 -2.08 26.16 -26.68
C ASP A 124 -2.86 25.81 -27.96
N LEU A 125 -3.25 24.53 -28.10
CA LEU A 125 -4.02 24.05 -29.25
C LEU A 125 -5.44 24.62 -29.25
N ILE A 126 -6.07 24.76 -28.07
CA ILE A 126 -7.37 25.41 -27.94
C ILE A 126 -7.25 26.90 -28.30
N ALA A 127 -6.23 27.61 -27.81
CA ALA A 127 -6.02 29.02 -28.15
C ALA A 127 -5.81 29.24 -29.67
N TYR A 128 -5.19 28.28 -30.36
CA TYR A 128 -5.04 28.31 -31.81
C TYR A 128 -6.38 28.07 -32.54
N LEU A 129 -7.19 27.10 -32.07
CA LEU A 129 -8.47 26.72 -32.68
C LEU A 129 -9.62 27.70 -32.38
N ASP A 130 -9.60 28.37 -31.22
CA ASP A 130 -10.60 29.35 -30.79
C ASP A 130 -10.69 30.55 -31.75
N ARG A 131 -9.66 30.76 -32.56
CA ARG A 131 -9.64 31.76 -33.63
C ARG A 131 -10.53 31.40 -34.84
N SER A 132 -11.05 30.16 -34.92
CA SER A 132 -11.67 29.61 -36.14
C SER A 132 -13.18 29.33 -36.04
N GLU A 133 -13.79 29.06 -34.88
CA GLU A 133 -15.23 28.75 -34.83
C GLU A 133 -15.85 28.80 -33.41
N SER A 134 -16.90 29.61 -33.20
CA SER A 134 -17.44 29.96 -31.88
C SER A 134 -18.34 28.92 -31.19
N ARG A 135 -18.63 27.78 -31.84
CA ARG A 135 -19.54 26.75 -31.29
C ARG A 135 -18.83 25.59 -30.56
N PHE A 136 -17.52 25.41 -30.74
CA PHE A 136 -16.76 24.34 -30.08
C PHE A 136 -16.21 24.71 -28.69
N ILE A 137 -16.38 25.96 -28.26
CA ILE A 137 -15.73 26.57 -27.09
C ILE A 137 -16.08 25.86 -25.77
N SER A 138 -17.32 25.42 -25.58
CA SER A 138 -17.74 24.80 -24.31
C SER A 138 -17.15 23.40 -24.09
N VAL A 139 -16.98 22.62 -25.18
CA VAL A 139 -16.42 21.26 -25.13
C VAL A 139 -14.89 21.32 -25.06
N SER A 140 -14.26 22.28 -25.75
CA SER A 140 -12.81 22.43 -25.74
C SER A 140 -12.28 22.83 -24.36
N GLN A 141 -13.00 23.66 -23.60
CA GLN A 141 -12.60 24.06 -22.24
C GLN A 141 -12.55 22.90 -21.22
N GLN A 142 -13.31 21.83 -21.43
CA GLN A 142 -13.30 20.66 -20.54
C GLN A 142 -12.21 19.64 -20.90
N LEU A 143 -11.70 19.69 -22.13
CA LEU A 143 -10.74 18.70 -22.65
C LEU A 143 -9.43 18.61 -21.84
N PRO A 144 -8.77 19.73 -21.45
CA PRO A 144 -7.52 19.65 -20.67
C PRO A 144 -7.73 19.03 -19.29
N ARG A 145 -8.90 19.26 -18.68
CA ARG A 145 -9.25 18.69 -17.37
C ARG A 145 -9.48 17.18 -17.48
N ILE A 146 -10.18 16.75 -18.51
CA ILE A 146 -10.44 15.32 -18.79
C ILE A 146 -9.12 14.60 -19.06
N LEU A 147 -8.26 15.16 -19.93
CA LEU A 147 -6.96 14.57 -20.25
C LEU A 147 -6.05 14.47 -19.02
N ASN A 148 -5.94 15.54 -18.23
CA ASN A 148 -5.18 15.51 -16.97
C ASN A 148 -5.70 14.42 -16.01
N SER A 149 -7.03 14.31 -15.88
CA SER A 149 -7.67 13.31 -15.02
C SER A 149 -7.37 11.89 -15.50
N ILE A 150 -7.46 11.62 -16.81
CA ILE A 150 -7.12 10.31 -17.40
C ILE A 150 -5.65 9.96 -17.15
N ILE A 151 -4.75 10.91 -17.36
CA ILE A 151 -3.31 10.71 -17.14
C ILE A 151 -3.04 10.39 -15.66
N LEU A 152 -3.60 11.16 -14.73
CA LEU A 152 -3.42 10.91 -13.30
C LEU A 152 -3.99 9.56 -12.85
N VAL A 153 -5.21 9.21 -13.28
CA VAL A 153 -5.83 7.92 -12.94
C VAL A 153 -5.02 6.75 -13.51
N SER A 154 -4.58 6.85 -14.76
CA SER A 154 -3.75 5.80 -15.38
C SER A 154 -2.39 5.67 -14.69
N GLY A 155 -1.75 6.77 -14.30
CA GLY A 155 -0.52 6.72 -13.50
C GLY A 155 -0.71 6.11 -12.12
N GLY A 156 -1.84 6.37 -11.44
CA GLY A 156 -2.17 5.72 -10.17
C GLY A 156 -2.32 4.20 -10.31
N VAL A 157 -2.96 3.73 -11.39
CA VAL A 157 -3.04 2.30 -11.70
C VAL A 157 -1.66 1.71 -11.98
N LEU A 158 -0.84 2.36 -12.80
CA LEU A 158 0.52 1.92 -13.11
C LEU A 158 1.41 1.88 -11.85
N ALA A 159 1.31 2.89 -10.99
CA ALA A 159 2.04 2.94 -9.73
C ALA A 159 1.61 1.82 -8.78
N GLY A 160 0.31 1.52 -8.70
CA GLY A 160 -0.21 0.39 -7.93
C GLY A 160 0.26 -0.97 -8.46
N LEU A 161 0.31 -1.16 -9.77
CA LEU A 161 0.86 -2.37 -10.40
C LEU A 161 2.36 -2.51 -10.15
N ALA A 162 3.11 -1.41 -10.28
CA ALA A 162 4.54 -1.39 -9.99
C ALA A 162 4.82 -1.71 -8.52
N TYR A 163 4.02 -1.14 -7.60
CA TYR A 163 4.08 -1.46 -6.18
C TYR A 163 3.90 -2.97 -5.94
N GLU A 164 2.89 -3.59 -6.56
CA GLU A 164 2.65 -5.02 -6.42
C GLU A 164 3.83 -5.84 -6.95
N ILE A 165 4.33 -5.54 -8.15
CA ILE A 165 5.47 -6.24 -8.77
C ILE A 165 6.71 -6.14 -7.89
N LEU A 166 6.97 -4.96 -7.32
CA LEU A 166 8.12 -4.73 -6.45
C LEU A 166 7.98 -5.43 -5.11
N CYS A 167 6.77 -5.61 -4.58
CA CYS A 167 6.53 -6.27 -3.31
C CYS A 167 6.69 -7.79 -3.36
N ARG A 168 6.31 -8.42 -4.47
CA ARG A 168 6.37 -9.89 -4.67
C ARG A 168 7.69 -10.56 -4.28
N PRO A 169 8.88 -10.07 -4.72
CA PRO A 169 10.13 -10.70 -4.33
C PRO A 169 10.37 -10.67 -2.83
N TRP A 170 10.00 -9.58 -2.15
CA TRP A 170 10.13 -9.45 -0.69
C TRP A 170 9.16 -10.40 0.03
N ASP A 171 7.93 -10.51 -0.45
CA ASP A 171 6.93 -11.39 0.15
C ASP A 171 7.29 -12.87 -0.04
N LYS A 172 7.79 -13.28 -1.23
CA LYS A 172 8.28 -14.65 -1.47
C LYS A 172 9.53 -14.94 -0.63
N ALA A 173 10.48 -14.02 -0.54
CA ALA A 173 11.67 -14.18 0.31
C ALA A 173 11.29 -14.34 1.79
N ARG A 174 10.39 -13.49 2.31
CA ARG A 174 9.89 -13.59 3.70
C ARG A 174 9.21 -14.93 3.96
N ARG A 175 8.39 -15.43 3.02
CA ARG A 175 7.74 -16.74 3.12
C ARG A 175 8.74 -17.89 3.14
N LEU A 176 9.75 -17.87 2.26
CA LEU A 176 10.78 -18.92 2.21
C LEU A 176 11.58 -19.00 3.51
N ILE A 177 12.00 -17.85 4.06
CA ILE A 177 12.69 -17.80 5.35
C ILE A 177 11.80 -18.35 6.47
N HIS A 178 10.53 -17.96 6.48
CA HIS A 178 9.60 -18.43 7.51
C HIS A 178 9.39 -19.95 7.47
N LEU A 179 9.16 -20.51 6.28
CA LEU A 179 9.03 -21.96 6.09
C LEU A 179 10.30 -22.71 6.50
N ALA A 180 11.47 -22.23 6.08
CA ALA A 180 12.75 -22.85 6.42
C ALA A 180 13.04 -22.81 7.93
N ASN A 181 12.66 -21.72 8.62
CA ASN A 181 12.82 -21.60 10.07
C ASN A 181 11.86 -22.50 10.86
N ILE A 182 10.73 -22.89 10.29
CA ILE A 182 9.83 -23.88 10.89
C ILE A 182 10.41 -25.29 10.75
N GLU A 183 10.99 -25.60 9.59
CA GLU A 183 11.49 -26.94 9.25
C GLU A 183 12.89 -27.24 9.83
N SER A 184 13.72 -26.21 10.03
CA SER A 184 15.14 -26.37 10.42
C SER A 184 15.48 -25.67 11.74
N GLN A 185 16.10 -26.40 12.67
CA GLN A 185 16.93 -25.82 13.74
C GLN A 185 18.40 -26.15 13.42
N PRO A 186 19.33 -25.18 13.29
CA PRO A 186 19.22 -23.74 13.58
C PRO A 186 18.57 -22.90 12.45
N PRO A 187 18.07 -21.68 12.77
CA PRO A 187 17.43 -20.79 11.80
C PRO A 187 18.41 -20.33 10.71
N GLN A 188 17.98 -20.36 9.46
CA GLN A 188 18.80 -20.01 8.29
C GLN A 188 18.20 -18.80 7.57
N LEU A 189 18.87 -17.66 7.65
CA LEU A 189 18.33 -16.39 7.14
C LEU A 189 18.42 -16.25 5.61
N LEU A 190 19.51 -16.69 4.98
CA LEU A 190 19.75 -16.43 3.54
C LEU A 190 19.88 -17.70 2.70
N LYS A 191 20.16 -18.85 3.33
CA LYS A 191 20.37 -20.11 2.63
C LYS A 191 19.15 -20.54 1.78
N PRO A 192 17.90 -20.43 2.26
CA PRO A 192 16.72 -20.78 1.45
C PRO A 192 16.59 -19.87 0.22
N ILE A 193 16.84 -18.57 0.38
CA ILE A 193 16.78 -17.60 -0.72
C ILE A 193 17.83 -17.94 -1.77
N TYR A 194 19.08 -18.18 -1.35
CA TYR A 194 20.16 -18.54 -2.27
C TYR A 194 19.88 -19.87 -3.00
N GLN A 195 19.34 -20.86 -2.29
CA GLN A 195 18.97 -22.14 -2.89
C GLN A 195 17.87 -21.96 -3.93
N THR A 196 16.78 -21.26 -3.61
CA THR A 196 15.70 -20.97 -4.59
C THR A 196 16.20 -20.13 -5.76
N LEU A 197 17.05 -19.13 -5.50
CA LEU A 197 17.65 -18.31 -6.55
C LEU A 197 18.51 -19.14 -7.50
N ARG A 198 19.24 -20.13 -6.98
CA ARG A 198 20.08 -21.03 -7.77
C ARG A 198 19.27 -22.10 -8.51
N SER A 199 18.17 -22.60 -7.94
CA SER A 199 17.37 -23.69 -8.52
C SER A 199 16.29 -23.20 -9.49
N GLU A 200 15.55 -22.15 -9.14
CA GLU A 200 14.41 -21.63 -9.91
C GLU A 200 14.77 -20.35 -10.70
N GLY A 201 15.91 -19.72 -10.38
CA GLY A 201 16.32 -18.45 -10.97
C GLY A 201 15.66 -17.22 -10.33
N PRO A 202 16.11 -15.99 -10.70
CA PRO A 202 15.61 -14.75 -10.11
C PRO A 202 14.17 -14.40 -10.49
N ILE A 203 13.72 -14.83 -11.67
CA ILE A 203 12.35 -14.56 -12.16
C ILE A 203 11.30 -15.23 -11.26
N SER A 204 11.66 -16.34 -10.61
CA SER A 204 10.79 -17.07 -9.69
C SER A 204 10.29 -16.21 -8.53
N PHE A 205 11.01 -15.17 -8.14
CA PHE A 205 10.63 -14.25 -7.05
C PHE A 205 9.51 -13.27 -7.45
N PHE A 206 9.30 -13.06 -8.74
CA PHE A 206 8.25 -12.17 -9.27
C PHE A 206 6.97 -12.94 -9.66
N LEU A 207 7.07 -14.27 -9.76
CA LEU A 207 5.94 -15.16 -10.01
C LEU A 207 5.14 -15.34 -8.73
N ASP A 208 3.81 -15.28 -8.86
CA ASP A 208 2.90 -15.43 -7.73
C ASP A 208 2.93 -16.90 -7.25
N PRO A 209 3.35 -17.18 -6.01
CA PRO A 209 3.40 -18.54 -5.49
C PRO A 209 2.00 -19.17 -5.32
N ASN A 210 0.94 -18.36 -5.37
CA ASN A 210 -0.44 -18.83 -5.38
C ASN A 210 -1.04 -18.87 -6.80
N TYR A 211 -0.21 -18.83 -7.84
CA TYR A 211 -0.64 -19.12 -9.20
C TYR A 211 -0.93 -20.62 -9.34
N GLU A 212 -2.00 -21.07 -8.71
CA GLU A 212 -2.74 -22.23 -9.19
C GLU A 212 -3.12 -21.92 -10.65
N PRO A 213 -2.75 -22.74 -11.65
CA PRO A 213 -3.22 -22.57 -13.01
C PRO A 213 -4.72 -22.77 -12.98
N ILE A 214 -5.46 -21.66 -12.87
CA ILE A 214 -6.89 -21.74 -12.66
C ILE A 214 -7.51 -22.23 -13.96
N ALA A 215 -7.84 -23.52 -14.00
CA ALA A 215 -8.83 -24.05 -14.90
C ALA A 215 -10.10 -23.19 -14.75
N ASN A 216 -10.41 -22.43 -15.81
CA ASN A 216 -11.66 -21.68 -15.99
C ASN A 216 -12.15 -20.83 -14.80
N THR A 217 -11.41 -19.81 -14.40
CA THR A 217 -12.02 -18.74 -13.60
C THR A 217 -12.70 -17.70 -14.50
N GLY A 218 -14.03 -17.74 -14.53
CA GLY A 218 -14.86 -16.81 -15.28
C GLY A 218 -14.64 -15.33 -14.93
N PHE A 219 -15.24 -14.46 -15.74
CA PHE A 219 -15.15 -12.99 -15.68
C PHE A 219 -15.24 -12.40 -14.26
N ARG A 220 -16.06 -13.02 -13.39
CA ARG A 220 -16.24 -12.62 -11.98
C ARG A 220 -14.95 -12.60 -11.16
N SER A 221 -14.02 -13.53 -11.39
CA SER A 221 -12.72 -13.58 -10.68
C SER A 221 -11.78 -12.44 -11.09
N LYS A 222 -11.80 -12.09 -12.39
CA LYS A 222 -11.03 -11.00 -12.98
C LYS A 222 -11.58 -9.67 -12.48
N VAL A 223 -12.90 -9.54 -12.44
CA VAL A 223 -13.59 -8.39 -11.84
C VAL A 223 -13.27 -8.24 -10.36
N ILE A 224 -13.26 -9.33 -9.56
CA ILE A 224 -12.90 -9.25 -8.13
C ILE A 224 -11.42 -8.85 -7.94
N ARG A 225 -10.49 -9.32 -8.79
CA ARG A 225 -9.09 -8.87 -8.76
C ARG A 225 -8.98 -7.38 -9.09
N VAL A 226 -9.59 -6.97 -10.20
CA VAL A 226 -9.61 -5.56 -10.62
C VAL A 226 -10.29 -4.69 -9.57
N ALA A 227 -11.40 -5.13 -8.97
CA ALA A 227 -12.12 -4.43 -7.91
C ALA A 227 -11.29 -4.36 -6.61
N ARG A 228 -10.49 -5.39 -6.30
CA ARG A 228 -9.59 -5.36 -5.14
C ARG A 228 -8.40 -4.43 -5.38
N THR A 229 -7.89 -4.37 -6.60
CA THR A 229 -6.88 -3.39 -7.01
C THR A 229 -7.48 -1.99 -6.97
N LEU A 230 -8.62 -1.77 -7.62
CA LEU A 230 -9.38 -0.51 -7.61
C LEU A 230 -9.79 -0.08 -6.19
N GLY A 231 -10.14 -1.01 -5.29
CA GLY A 231 -10.44 -0.70 -3.90
C GLY A 231 -9.21 -0.31 -3.09
N ARG A 232 -8.01 -0.77 -3.49
CA ARG A 232 -6.73 -0.37 -2.88
C ARG A 232 -6.23 0.98 -3.39
N VAL A 233 -6.32 1.22 -4.71
CA VAL A 233 -5.94 2.53 -5.30
C VAL A 233 -7.06 3.57 -5.26
N GLY A 234 -8.31 3.16 -4.99
CA GLY A 234 -9.50 4.03 -5.01
C GLY A 234 -9.46 5.15 -3.97
N PRO A 235 -9.09 4.89 -2.70
CA PRO A 235 -8.91 5.95 -1.70
C PRO A 235 -7.81 6.94 -2.11
N TRP A 236 -6.74 6.46 -2.74
CA TRP A 236 -5.67 7.32 -3.26
C TRP A 236 -6.15 8.16 -4.44
N GLY A 237 -6.86 7.56 -5.40
CA GLY A 237 -7.46 8.27 -6.54
C GLY A 237 -8.48 9.32 -6.11
N MET A 238 -9.31 9.02 -5.10
CA MET A 238 -10.21 10.00 -4.48
C MET A 238 -9.45 11.11 -3.76
N GLY A 239 -8.40 10.77 -3.01
CA GLY A 239 -7.50 11.75 -2.40
C GLY A 239 -6.89 12.69 -3.44
N PHE A 240 -6.57 12.19 -4.64
CA PHE A 240 -6.06 13.00 -5.74
C PHE A 240 -7.12 13.89 -6.40
N LEU A 241 -8.34 13.39 -6.60
CA LEU A 241 -9.44 14.22 -7.09
C LEU A 241 -9.74 15.35 -6.10
N VAL A 242 -9.76 15.03 -4.80
CA VAL A 242 -9.90 16.02 -3.73
C VAL A 242 -8.71 16.99 -3.74
N TRP A 243 -7.48 16.50 -3.84
CA TRP A 243 -6.29 17.37 -3.92
C TRP A 243 -6.35 18.32 -5.12
N GLU A 244 -6.70 17.85 -6.32
CA GLU A 244 -6.89 18.71 -7.50
C GLU A 244 -8.05 19.70 -7.33
N MET A 245 -9.16 19.29 -6.70
CA MET A 245 -10.29 20.19 -6.42
C MET A 245 -9.93 21.30 -5.43
N TYR A 246 -9.08 21.02 -4.44
CA TYR A 246 -8.69 21.96 -3.38
C TYR A 246 -7.33 22.63 -3.57
N ALA A 247 -6.56 22.28 -4.60
CA ALA A 247 -5.29 22.91 -4.96
C ALA A 247 -5.37 23.85 -6.20
N PRO A 248 -6.36 24.74 -6.36
CA PRO A 248 -6.28 25.80 -7.36
C PRO A 248 -5.30 26.87 -6.85
N GLY A 249 -3.99 26.69 -7.11
CA GLY A 249 -2.99 27.69 -6.69
C GLY A 249 -1.52 27.32 -6.83
N LEU A 250 -1.17 26.10 -7.26
CA LEU A 250 0.21 25.72 -7.57
C LEU A 250 0.33 25.43 -9.08
N SER A 251 -0.04 26.42 -9.89
CA SER A 251 0.24 26.48 -11.34
C SER A 251 1.59 27.14 -11.58
#